data_AF-A0A832M349-F1
#
_entry.id   AF-A0A832M349-F1
#
_cell.length_a   1.000
_cell.length_b   1.000
_cell.length_c   1.000
_cell.angle_alpha   90.00
_cell.angle_beta   90.00
_cell.angle_gamma   90.00
#
_symmetry.space_group_name_H-M   'P 1'
#
loop_
_entity.id
_entity.type
_entity.pdbx_description
1 polymer ?
#
loop_
_entity_poly.entity_id
_entity_poly.type
_entity_poly.pdbx_seq_one_letter_code
_entity_poly.pdbx_strand_id
1 'polypeptide(L)'
;MVYLICLSSPLQRKTGGARHYIGFSPNAHTLGCRVRQHCQGRGARFTQGAVERGIELNFVRLWAEGDRQFERQLKRQKNARRYCPICNSTK
;
A
#
# COMPACT_ATOMS: atom_id res chain seq x y z
N MET A 1 -2.90 13.39 -1.41
CA MET A 1 -1.64 12.62 -1.38
C MET A 1 -1.92 11.14 -1.60
N VAL A 2 -1.12 10.46 -2.42
CA VAL A 2 -1.22 9.00 -2.67
C VAL A 2 -0.01 8.31 -2.06
N TYR A 3 -0.19 7.13 -1.49
CA TYR A 3 0.89 6.38 -0.86
C TYR A 3 0.88 4.90 -1.25
N LEU A 4 2.04 4.28 -1.13
CA LEU A 4 2.26 2.85 -1.40
C LEU A 4 2.79 2.16 -0.15
N ILE A 5 2.14 1.05 0.18
CA ILE A 5 2.59 0.11 1.21
C ILE A 5 3.02 -1.19 0.52
N CYS A 6 4.19 -1.70 0.90
CA CYS A 6 4.71 -3.00 0.48
C CYS A 6 4.63 -4.00 1.64
N LEU A 7 4.08 -5.18 1.36
CA LEU A 7 4.09 -6.28 2.31
C LEU A 7 5.44 -7.00 2.27
N SER A 8 5.95 -7.42 3.42
CA SER A 8 7.18 -8.22 3.50
C SER A 8 7.02 -9.55 2.74
N SER A 9 5.83 -10.14 2.76
CA SER A 9 5.45 -11.34 2.00
C SER A 9 4.12 -11.14 1.25
N PRO A 10 3.92 -11.72 0.06
CA PRO A 10 2.64 -11.62 -0.64
C PRO A 10 1.48 -12.20 0.19
N LEU A 11 0.38 -11.46 0.31
CA LEU A 11 -0.86 -12.00 0.87
C LEU A 11 -1.52 -12.89 -0.19
N GLN A 12 -1.47 -14.20 0.03
CA GLN A 12 -2.02 -15.21 -0.87
C GLN A 12 -3.55 -15.18 -0.91
N ARG A 13 -4.13 -15.35 -2.10
CA ARG A 13 -5.58 -15.51 -2.34
C ARG A 13 -5.79 -16.64 -3.33
N LYS A 14 -7.03 -17.11 -3.47
CA LYS A 14 -7.42 -18.22 -4.36
C LYS A 14 -6.95 -18.06 -5.81
N THR A 15 -6.81 -16.84 -6.30
CA THR A 15 -6.45 -16.52 -7.69
C THR A 15 -5.08 -15.82 -7.81
N GLY A 16 -4.21 -15.98 -6.81
CA GLY A 16 -2.87 -15.39 -6.76
C GLY A 16 -2.62 -14.50 -5.53
N GLY A 17 -1.39 -14.01 -5.39
CA GLY A 17 -0.98 -13.16 -4.26
C GLY A 17 -0.94 -11.67 -4.59
N ALA A 18 -1.21 -10.83 -3.59
CA ALA A 18 -1.00 -9.39 -3.69
C ALA A 18 0.02 -8.93 -2.62
N ARG A 19 1.02 -8.15 -3.04
CA ARG A 19 2.10 -7.65 -2.15
C ARG A 19 2.07 -6.15 -1.93
N HIS A 20 1.17 -5.42 -2.60
CA HIS A 20 1.17 -3.97 -2.59
C HIS A 20 -0.22 -3.41 -2.30
N TYR A 21 -0.27 -2.34 -1.50
CA TYR A 21 -1.47 -1.59 -1.22
C TYR A 21 -1.24 -0.11 -1.58
N ILE A 22 -2.10 0.44 -2.43
CA ILE A 22 -2.11 1.87 -2.74
C ILE A 22 -3.30 2.51 -2.04
N GLY A 23 -3.05 3.62 -1.35
CA GLY A 23 -4.08 4.40 -0.66
C GLY A 23 -3.99 5.88 -0.98
N PHE A 24 -5.09 6.59 -0.77
CA PHE A 24 -5.18 8.04 -0.84
C PHE A 24 -5.47 8.60 0.54
N SER A 25 -4.89 9.77 0.82
CA SER A 25 -5.15 10.57 2.01
C SER A 25 -5.29 12.05 1.60
N PRO A 26 -6.25 12.79 2.17
CA PRO A 26 -6.48 14.19 1.83
C PRO A 26 -5.34 15.12 2.28
N ASN A 27 -4.59 14.77 3.34
CA ASN A 27 -3.53 15.62 3.89
C ASN A 27 -2.53 14.83 4.76
N ALA A 28 -1.39 15.43 5.07
CA ALA A 28 -0.31 14.80 5.85
C ALA A 28 -0.75 14.36 7.26
N HIS A 29 -1.65 15.12 7.89
CA HIS A 29 -2.17 14.79 9.22
C HIS A 29 -2.94 13.46 9.22
N THR A 30 -3.85 13.27 8.25
CA THR A 30 -4.60 12.02 8.13
C THR A 30 -3.74 10.88 7.57
N LEU A 31 -2.69 11.16 6.80
CA LEU A 31 -1.79 10.16 6.24
C LEU A 31 -1.15 9.32 7.34
N GLY A 32 -0.51 9.96 8.34
CA GLY A 32 0.18 9.25 9.41
C GLY A 32 -0.75 8.33 10.20
N CYS A 33 -1.94 8.83 10.55
CA CYS A 33 -2.97 8.04 11.23
C CYS A 33 -3.40 6.82 10.39
N ARG A 34 -3.65 7.01 9.09
CA ARG A 34 -4.04 5.90 8.19
C ARG A 34 -2.94 4.86 8.03
N VAL A 35 -1.69 5.29 7.83
CA VAL A 35 -0.54 4.36 7.71
C VAL A 35 -0.41 3.54 8.99
N ARG A 36 -0.48 4.17 10.16
CA ARG A 36 -0.47 3.48 11.45
C ARG A 36 -1.63 2.48 11.58
N GLN A 37 -2.85 2.89 11.23
CA GLN A 37 -4.01 1.99 11.24
C GLN A 37 -3.81 0.77 10.33
N HIS A 38 -3.22 0.96 9.15
CA HIS A 38 -2.89 -0.15 8.25
C HIS A 38 -1.88 -1.11 8.90
N CYS A 39 -0.77 -0.60 9.44
CA CYS A 39 0.25 -1.40 10.12
C CYS A 39 -0.29 -2.15 11.35
N GLN A 40 -1.33 -1.62 12.00
CA GLN A 40 -2.01 -2.25 13.14
C GLN A 40 -3.17 -3.19 12.72
N GLY A 41 -3.41 -3.37 11.43
CA GLY A 41 -4.50 -4.20 10.93
C GLY A 41 -5.91 -3.59 11.12
N ARG A 42 -6.00 -2.32 11.54
CA ARG A 42 -7.26 -1.58 11.75
C ARG A 42 -7.69 -0.74 10.56
N GLY A 43 -6.91 -0.76 9.48
CA GLY A 43 -7.16 -0.02 8.25
C GLY A 43 -8.07 -0.78 7.27
N ALA A 44 -7.58 -0.99 6.06
CA ALA A 44 -8.32 -1.75 5.05
C ALA A 44 -8.34 -3.26 5.37
N ARG A 45 -9.40 -3.97 4.94
CA ARG A 45 -9.52 -5.44 5.08
C ARG A 45 -8.32 -6.20 4.52
N PHE A 46 -7.70 -5.67 3.46
CA PHE A 46 -6.48 -6.25 2.89
C PHE A 46 -5.28 -6.17 3.86
N THR A 47 -5.04 -4.99 4.44
CA THR A 47 -3.95 -4.79 5.41
C THR A 47 -4.25 -5.51 6.73
N GLN A 48 -5.52 -5.58 7.13
CA GLN A 48 -5.96 -6.41 8.25
C GLN A 48 -5.56 -7.87 8.04
N GLY A 49 -5.95 -8.48 6.92
CA GLY A 49 -5.61 -9.89 6.64
C GLY A 49 -4.11 -10.16 6.51
N ALA A 50 -3.31 -9.16 6.14
CA ALA A 50 -1.85 -9.25 6.15
C ALA A 50 -1.31 -9.28 7.60
N VAL A 51 -1.75 -8.34 8.43
CA VAL A 51 -1.32 -8.24 9.84
C VAL A 51 -1.76 -9.48 10.64
N GLU A 52 -2.98 -9.98 10.43
CA GLU A 52 -3.47 -11.23 11.04
C GLU A 52 -2.60 -12.45 10.70
N ARG A 53 -1.87 -12.41 9.58
CA ARG A 53 -0.94 -13.47 9.15
C ARG A 53 0.51 -13.18 9.53
N GLY A 54 0.76 -12.17 10.36
CA GLY A 54 2.11 -11.75 10.74
C GLY A 54 2.91 -11.12 9.60
N ILE A 55 2.25 -10.65 8.54
CA ILE A 55 2.93 -10.01 7.41
C ILE A 55 3.13 -8.53 7.72
N GLU A 56 4.39 -8.11 7.69
CA GLU A 56 4.79 -6.73 7.93
C GLU A 56 4.39 -5.80 6.77
N LEU A 57 3.94 -4.59 7.11
CA LEU A 57 3.51 -3.56 6.19
C LEU A 57 4.49 -2.38 6.21
N ASN A 58 5.21 -2.19 5.12
CA ASN A 58 6.21 -1.15 4.96
C ASN A 58 5.66 0.02 4.15
N PHE A 59 5.72 1.24 4.67
CA PHE A 59 5.45 2.43 3.89
C PHE A 59 6.65 2.74 2.99
N VAL A 60 6.48 2.64 1.67
CA VAL A 60 7.63 2.63 0.73
C VAL A 60 7.65 3.80 -0.24
N ARG A 61 6.53 4.49 -0.46
CA ARG A 61 6.49 5.65 -1.37
C ARG A 61 5.33 6.57 -1.04
N LEU A 62 5.57 7.87 -1.22
CA LEU A 62 4.59 8.94 -1.13
C LEU A 62 4.61 9.76 -2.43
N TRP A 63 3.43 10.02 -2.98
CA TRP A 63 3.19 11.03 -4.01
C TRP A 63 2.40 12.17 -3.36
N ALA A 64 3.11 13.24 -2.97
CA ALA A 64 2.53 14.34 -2.19
C ALA A 64 1.38 15.02 -2.94
N GLU A 65 1.58 15.30 -4.23
CA GLU A 65 0.61 15.97 -5.10
C GLU A 65 -0.45 15.03 -5.68
N GLY A 66 -0.38 13.73 -5.38
CA GLY A 66 -1.33 12.76 -5.90
C GLY A 66 -2.74 12.96 -5.33
N ASP A 67 -3.74 12.97 -6.21
CA ASP A 67 -5.14 13.10 -5.86
C ASP A 67 -5.87 11.73 -5.87
N ARG A 68 -7.20 11.74 -5.66
CA ARG A 68 -8.00 10.50 -5.68
C ARG A 68 -8.09 9.90 -7.08
N GLN A 69 -8.02 10.71 -8.15
CA GLN A 69 -8.03 10.18 -9.51
C GLN A 69 -6.71 9.48 -9.84
N PHE A 70 -5.59 10.06 -9.42
CA PHE A 70 -4.26 9.47 -9.57
C PHE A 70 -4.15 8.12 -8.85
N GLU A 71 -4.70 8.00 -7.63
CA GLU A 71 -4.79 6.71 -6.93
C GLU A 71 -5.53 5.65 -7.75
N ARG A 72 -6.68 6.01 -8.32
CA ARG A 72 -7.46 5.12 -9.18
C ARG A 72 -6.68 4.72 -10.42
N GLN A 73 -5.98 5.68 -11.05
CA GLN A 73 -5.15 5.42 -12.22
C GLN A 73 -4.05 4.40 -11.90
N LEU A 74 -3.30 4.59 -10.81
CA LEU A 74 -2.27 3.65 -10.39
C LEU A 74 -2.84 2.26 -10.10
N LYS A 75 -3.99 2.17 -9.44
CA LYS A 75 -4.66 0.88 -9.16
C LYS A 75 -5.09 0.16 -10.44
N ARG A 76 -5.59 0.88 -11.44
CA ARG A 76 -6.04 0.31 -12.71
C ARG A 76 -4.90 -0.32 -13.51
N GLN A 77 -3.68 0.20 -13.38
CA GLN A 77 -2.51 -0.36 -14.06
C GLN A 77 -2.08 -1.74 -13.52
N LYS A 78 -2.51 -2.13 -12.31
CA LYS A 78 -2.17 -3.41 -11.65
C LYS A 78 -0.66 -3.74 -11.60
N ASN A 79 0.20 -2.72 -11.68
CA ASN A 79 1.64 -2.85 -11.80
C ASN A 79 2.39 -2.17 -10.62
N ALA A 80 1.77 -2.12 -9.44
CA ALA A 80 2.28 -1.42 -8.26
C ALA A 80 3.75 -1.76 -7.90
N ARG A 81 4.20 -2.97 -8.26
CA ARG A 81 5.60 -3.41 -8.15
C ARG A 81 6.58 -2.43 -8.79
N ARG A 82 6.26 -1.85 -9.96
CA ARG A 82 7.11 -0.90 -10.69
C ARG A 82 7.44 0.34 -9.86
N TYR A 83 6.52 0.74 -8.98
CA TYR A 83 6.65 1.91 -8.13
C TYR A 83 7.22 1.59 -6.74
N CYS A 84 7.44 0.33 -6.41
CA CYS A 84 7.93 -0.07 -5.11
C CYS A 84 9.47 -0.10 -5.10
N PRO A 85 10.16 0.75 -4.33
CA PRO A 85 11.63 0.73 -4.27
C PRO A 85 12.19 -0.59 -3.70
N ILE A 86 11.41 -1.33 -2.91
CA ILE A 86 11.82 -2.64 -2.37
C ILE A 86 11.73 -3.73 -3.45
N CYS A 87 10.62 -3.81 -4.17
CA CYS A 87 10.38 -4.88 -5.15
C CYS A 87 10.91 -4.58 -6.56
N ASN A 88 11.19 -3.32 -6.84
CA ASN A 88 11.83 -2.81 -8.05
C ASN A 88 12.96 -1.87 -7.63
N SER A 89 13.98 -2.44 -6.97
CA SER A 89 15.22 -1.76 -6.64
C SER A 89 16.06 -1.60 -7.91
N THR A 90 15.61 -0.78 -8.85
CA THR A 90 16.53 -0.17 -9.81
C THR A 90 17.46 0.72 -8.99
N LYS A 91 18.72 0.27 -8.86
CA LYS A 91 19.85 1.07 -8.39
C LYS A 91 19.95 2.37 -9.17
#